data_AF-A0A2V7S8C1-F1
#
_entry.id   AF-A0A2V7S8C1-F1
#
_cell.length_a   1.000
_cell.length_b   1.000
_cell.length_c   1.000
_cell.angle_alpha   90.00
_cell.angle_beta   90.00
_cell.angle_gamma   90.00
#
_symmetry.space_group_name_H-M   'P 1'
#
loop_
_entity.id
_entity.type
_entity.pdbx_description
1 polymer ?
#
loop_
_entity_poly.entity_id
_entity_poly.type
_entity_poly.pdbx_seq_one_letter_code
_entity_poly.pdbx_strand_id
1 'polypeptide(L)'
;MTLPLGRGPGGGVTPPFHLDRATFGARSMPRNRPAVSQVRPTRPANRRRLMVGRDKPEEPVATSHGLSKSRVCSGLQCHKKLWWEVHDEDLPERDAATEFILNQGREVGELARNHAPGGVLIDFPHDAYLERVRATRAALRHGTRRIYEASFLAEGVFCSIDILEREGPRFTAVEVKSSTKVKPEHIGDVAVQVHVARRAGVNVTRAEVMHLNRACTHPDLSDLFVREDVSPRVEAFLLDLPPELAAQFAMLAGPLPEVAIGRHCFAPRDCPFLERCWAEAPEHHVTSLYGIRSDAAWALAGDGHETILDLPPSVRLSAVAARQVRAVRSDALIVERGLGAALAKLDAPLAYLDFETVGPAVPVWPGCHPYTAVPVQFSCHVQDRRGGVAHRSWLAEGPGDPRPALAAALVAACRGAKSVLMYTRYERARIRDLADAVPALADALRDLDGRLVDLAAVVRSHVYHPDFGGSFSIKDVLPALVPELSYGGLAINDGRWASAELYRLLLKGDSMTPEERATLRADLLEYCKMDTWAMVKLLERLRELAGNGGARG
;
A
#
# COMPACT_ATOMS: atom_id res chain seq x y z
N MET A 1 -50.68 -28.32 -3.81
CA MET A 1 -52.04 -27.89 -3.39
C MET A 1 -51.93 -26.50 -2.78
N THR A 2 -52.60 -25.54 -3.45
CA THR A 2 -53.07 -24.23 -2.96
C THR A 2 -52.09 -23.21 -2.35
N LEU A 3 -51.58 -22.36 -3.25
CA LEU A 3 -51.35 -20.90 -3.18
C LEU A 3 -52.62 -20.10 -2.74
N PRO A 4 -52.66 -18.73 -2.76
CA PRO A 4 -51.75 -17.70 -2.21
C PRO A 4 -52.53 -16.50 -1.59
N LEU A 5 -51.83 -15.52 -1.00
CA LEU A 5 -52.28 -14.13 -0.99
C LEU A 5 -51.09 -13.20 -1.24
N GLY A 6 -51.18 -12.39 -2.30
CA GLY A 6 -50.27 -11.29 -2.59
C GLY A 6 -50.94 -9.94 -2.38
N ARG A 7 -50.13 -8.87 -2.39
CA ARG A 7 -50.43 -7.53 -2.92
C ARG A 7 -49.10 -6.77 -3.06
N GLY A 8 -48.91 -6.16 -4.24
CA GLY A 8 -47.69 -5.46 -4.65
C GLY A 8 -47.68 -3.95 -4.28
N PRO A 9 -47.25 -3.06 -5.19
CA PRO A 9 -46.05 -2.24 -4.98
C PRO A 9 -46.33 -0.72 -4.92
N GLY A 10 -45.40 0.04 -4.33
CA GLY A 10 -45.23 1.49 -4.48
C GLY A 10 -43.77 1.81 -4.15
N GLY A 11 -43.01 2.64 -4.87
CA GLY A 11 -43.37 3.70 -5.79
C GLY A 11 -42.77 5.00 -5.28
N GLY A 12 -41.57 5.35 -5.77
CA GLY A 12 -40.98 6.70 -5.84
C GLY A 12 -40.61 7.42 -4.53
N VAL A 13 -39.42 8.02 -4.48
CA VAL A 13 -39.18 9.47 -4.66
C VAL A 13 -37.72 9.77 -4.32
N THR A 14 -36.96 10.15 -5.35
CA THR A 14 -35.69 10.88 -5.30
C THR A 14 -35.93 12.36 -4.96
N PRO A 15 -35.10 13.02 -4.12
CA PRO A 15 -35.07 14.47 -4.06
C PRO A 15 -34.02 15.04 -5.03
N PRO A 16 -34.34 16.10 -5.81
CA PRO A 16 -33.40 16.85 -6.61
C PRO A 16 -32.84 18.04 -5.83
N PHE A 17 -31.54 18.32 -5.95
CA PHE A 17 -30.98 19.63 -5.61
C PHE A 17 -30.61 20.35 -6.90
N HIS A 18 -31.54 21.16 -7.39
CA HIS A 18 -31.26 22.30 -8.27
C HIS A 18 -31.21 23.55 -7.39
N LEU A 19 -30.11 24.32 -7.47
CA LEU A 19 -30.07 25.70 -7.00
C LEU A 19 -29.99 26.62 -8.21
N ASP A 20 -31.01 27.46 -8.28
CA ASP A 20 -31.31 28.36 -9.37
C ASP A 20 -30.55 29.69 -9.23
N ARG A 21 -30.31 30.32 -10.38
CA ARG A 21 -29.71 31.65 -10.53
C ARG A 21 -30.69 32.73 -10.07
N ALA A 22 -30.18 33.75 -9.38
CA ALA A 22 -30.82 35.06 -9.33
C ALA A 22 -29.78 36.20 -9.43
N THR A 23 -29.94 36.98 -10.49
CA THR A 23 -29.33 38.25 -10.86
C THR A 23 -29.83 39.43 -10.03
N PHE A 24 -28.96 40.40 -9.69
CA PHE A 24 -29.18 41.87 -9.56
C PHE A 24 -27.82 42.46 -9.11
N GLY A 25 -27.25 43.59 -9.56
CA GLY A 25 -27.62 44.67 -10.46
C GLY A 25 -26.42 45.63 -10.55
N ALA A 26 -26.26 46.31 -11.69
CA ALA A 26 -25.14 47.21 -11.99
C ALA A 26 -25.20 48.55 -11.23
N ARG A 27 -24.05 49.21 -10.98
CA ARG A 27 -23.91 50.68 -10.89
C ARG A 27 -22.43 51.16 -10.95
N SER A 28 -22.10 51.74 -12.11
CA SER A 28 -21.30 52.96 -12.40
C SER A 28 -20.15 53.46 -11.49
N MET A 29 -19.02 53.74 -12.16
CA MET A 29 -17.83 54.53 -11.79
C MET A 29 -18.10 55.99 -11.33
N PRO A 30 -17.09 56.66 -10.73
CA PRO A 30 -16.41 57.72 -11.52
C PRO A 30 -14.88 57.81 -11.36
N ARG A 31 -14.28 58.47 -12.37
CA ARG A 31 -12.87 58.83 -12.57
C ARG A 31 -12.40 59.95 -11.63
N ASN A 32 -11.11 60.01 -11.31
CA ASN A 32 -10.34 61.26 -11.36
C ASN A 32 -8.81 61.08 -11.37
N ARG A 33 -8.13 61.89 -12.19
CA ARG A 33 -6.68 62.23 -12.20
C ARG A 33 -6.55 63.70 -11.75
N PRO A 34 -5.37 64.17 -11.27
CA PRO A 34 -4.50 65.02 -12.14
C PRO A 34 -2.97 64.87 -11.88
N ALA A 35 -2.10 65.00 -12.91
CA ALA A 35 -1.14 66.09 -13.26
C ALA A 35 0.23 66.01 -12.53
N VAL A 36 1.37 65.66 -13.16
CA VAL A 36 2.29 66.34 -14.11
C VAL A 36 3.19 67.44 -13.49
N SER A 37 4.52 67.23 -13.55
CA SER A 37 5.60 68.23 -13.84
C SER A 37 6.98 67.54 -13.70
N GLN A 38 7.68 67.15 -14.79
CA GLN A 38 8.87 67.81 -15.40
C GLN A 38 10.00 68.19 -14.40
N VAL A 39 11.26 67.79 -14.60
CA VAL A 39 12.27 68.51 -15.41
C VAL A 39 13.54 67.64 -15.63
N ARG A 40 14.10 67.66 -16.86
CA ARG A 40 15.47 67.25 -17.33
C ARG A 40 16.38 68.51 -17.38
N PRO A 41 17.66 68.58 -17.87
CA PRO A 41 18.62 67.60 -18.46
C PRO A 41 20.05 67.75 -17.81
N THR A 42 21.15 67.06 -18.17
CA THR A 42 22.02 67.29 -19.35
C THR A 42 23.14 66.23 -19.50
N ARG A 43 23.49 65.98 -20.77
CA ARG A 43 24.56 65.15 -21.41
C ARG A 43 25.92 65.93 -21.46
N PRO A 44 26.98 65.54 -22.23
CA PRO A 44 27.41 64.29 -22.93
C PRO A 44 28.90 63.92 -22.61
N ALA A 45 29.56 62.86 -23.10
CA ALA A 45 30.15 62.69 -24.44
C ALA A 45 31.04 61.40 -24.41
N ASN A 46 30.87 60.39 -25.27
CA ASN A 46 31.28 60.28 -26.69
C ASN A 46 32.62 59.51 -26.86
N ARG A 47 32.60 58.29 -27.40
CA ARG A 47 33.21 57.92 -28.71
C ARG A 47 33.32 56.39 -28.95
N ARG A 48 32.71 55.98 -30.08
CA ARG A 48 33.19 55.05 -31.15
C ARG A 48 33.41 53.56 -30.76
N ARG A 49 33.03 52.54 -31.55
CA ARG A 49 32.48 52.38 -32.91
C ARG A 49 32.21 50.87 -33.14
N LEU A 50 31.17 50.53 -33.95
CA LEU A 50 30.99 49.33 -34.83
C LEU A 50 31.03 47.92 -34.17
N MET A 51 30.24 46.90 -34.52
CA MET A 51 29.06 46.69 -35.36
C MET A 51 28.58 45.23 -35.10
N VAL A 52 27.25 45.05 -35.05
CA VAL A 52 26.47 43.82 -35.37
C VAL A 52 26.79 42.50 -34.64
N GLY A 53 25.97 42.22 -33.63
CA GLY A 53 25.54 40.88 -33.24
C GLY A 53 24.17 41.03 -32.58
N ARG A 54 23.09 40.56 -33.23
CA ARG A 54 21.77 40.51 -32.61
C ARG A 54 21.79 39.37 -31.61
N ASP A 55 22.14 39.66 -30.37
CA ASP A 55 21.84 38.77 -29.27
C ASP A 55 20.32 38.69 -29.17
N LYS A 56 19.78 37.52 -29.52
CA LYS A 56 18.47 37.12 -29.02
C LYS A 56 18.56 37.22 -27.50
N PRO A 57 17.59 37.83 -26.81
CA PRO A 57 17.49 37.60 -25.38
C PRO A 57 17.32 36.09 -25.20
N GLU A 58 18.26 35.47 -24.50
CA GLU A 58 18.08 34.13 -23.97
C GLU A 58 16.76 34.15 -23.22
N GLU A 59 15.79 33.39 -23.73
CA GLU A 59 14.56 33.12 -22.99
C GLU A 59 14.99 32.53 -21.65
N PRO A 60 14.46 33.05 -20.53
CA PRO A 60 14.74 32.46 -19.24
C PRO A 60 14.24 31.02 -19.30
N VAL A 61 15.16 30.07 -19.19
CA VAL A 61 14.84 28.65 -19.01
C VAL A 61 14.15 28.55 -17.65
N ALA A 62 12.82 28.62 -17.66
CA ALA A 62 12.01 28.33 -16.50
C ALA A 62 12.23 26.85 -16.13
N THR A 63 12.93 26.62 -15.03
CA THR A 63 13.17 25.30 -14.42
C THR A 63 11.94 24.75 -13.68
N SER A 64 10.72 25.23 -13.98
CA SER A 64 9.48 24.76 -13.34
C SER A 64 8.96 23.49 -14.03
N HIS A 65 9.36 22.33 -13.52
CA HIS A 65 8.81 21.04 -13.94
C HIS A 65 7.29 21.02 -13.68
N GLY A 66 6.51 20.71 -14.71
CA GLY A 66 5.06 20.52 -14.60
C GLY A 66 4.67 19.29 -13.75
N LEU A 67 3.39 18.91 -13.80
CA LEU A 67 2.89 17.71 -13.11
C LEU A 67 3.27 16.44 -13.90
N SER A 68 3.74 15.39 -13.23
CA SER A 68 3.83 14.04 -13.82
C SER A 68 2.54 13.26 -13.55
N LYS A 69 2.30 12.14 -14.25
CA LYS A 69 1.19 11.20 -13.94
C LYS A 69 1.11 10.89 -12.43
N SER A 70 2.24 10.51 -11.83
CA SER A 70 2.28 10.15 -10.40
C SER A 70 1.91 11.32 -9.51
N ARG A 71 2.36 12.54 -9.82
CA ARG A 71 1.99 13.76 -9.08
C ARG A 71 0.51 14.09 -9.22
N VAL A 72 -0.06 13.98 -10.43
CA VAL A 72 -1.51 14.16 -10.61
C VAL A 72 -2.29 13.18 -9.74
N CYS A 73 -1.88 11.91 -9.70
CA CYS A 73 -2.51 10.89 -8.86
C CYS A 73 -2.32 11.14 -7.36
N SER A 74 -1.21 11.75 -6.93
CA SER A 74 -1.06 12.22 -5.56
C SER A 74 -2.04 13.34 -5.23
N GLY A 75 -2.28 14.28 -6.14
CA GLY A 75 -3.29 15.33 -5.98
C GLY A 75 -4.71 14.78 -5.91
N LEU A 76 -5.02 13.79 -6.76
CA LEU A 76 -6.32 13.08 -6.72
C LEU A 76 -6.59 12.39 -5.37
N GLN A 77 -5.52 12.00 -4.66
CA GLN A 77 -5.63 11.51 -3.29
C GLN A 77 -5.78 12.68 -2.31
N CYS A 78 -4.83 13.61 -2.31
CA CYS A 78 -4.82 14.76 -1.38
C CYS A 78 -3.95 15.89 -1.93
N HIS A 79 -4.52 17.09 -2.04
CA HIS A 79 -3.78 18.28 -2.47
C HIS A 79 -2.62 18.63 -1.54
N LYS A 80 -2.77 18.43 -0.22
CA LYS A 80 -1.72 18.66 0.77
C LYS A 80 -0.53 17.71 0.58
N LYS A 81 -0.80 16.44 0.27
CA LYS A 81 0.23 15.45 -0.11
C LYS A 81 0.99 15.88 -1.35
N LEU A 82 0.27 16.26 -2.43
CA LEU A 82 0.91 16.74 -3.66
C LEU A 82 1.76 18.00 -3.42
N TRP A 83 1.26 18.94 -2.63
CA TRP A 83 2.01 20.15 -2.30
C TRP A 83 3.36 19.82 -1.67
N TRP A 84 3.38 18.92 -0.66
CA TRP A 84 4.63 18.46 -0.04
C TRP A 84 5.55 17.74 -1.02
N GLU A 85 5.04 16.85 -1.89
CA GLU A 85 5.84 16.16 -2.91
C GLU A 85 6.52 17.09 -3.95
N VAL A 86 6.06 18.33 -4.05
CA VAL A 86 6.59 19.33 -5.01
C VAL A 86 7.46 20.37 -4.35
N HIS A 87 7.07 20.86 -3.17
CA HIS A 87 7.71 22.00 -2.51
C HIS A 87 8.65 21.63 -1.38
N ASP A 88 8.54 20.42 -0.83
CA ASP A 88 9.39 20.00 0.27
C ASP A 88 10.67 19.34 -0.25
N GLU A 89 11.80 19.82 0.24
CA GLU A 89 13.13 19.26 -0.04
C GLU A 89 13.40 18.03 0.84
N ASP A 90 12.73 17.91 1.99
CA ASP A 90 12.88 16.82 2.96
C ASP A 90 11.73 15.82 2.82
N LEU A 91 11.73 15.13 1.66
CA LEU A 91 10.78 14.05 1.39
C LEU A 91 11.18 12.80 2.20
N PRO A 92 10.21 12.08 2.79
CA PRO A 92 10.46 10.81 3.45
C PRO A 92 11.22 9.86 2.52
N GLU A 93 12.30 9.26 3.03
CA GLU A 93 13.01 8.21 2.32
C GLU A 93 12.07 7.03 2.04
N ARG A 94 12.29 6.36 0.92
CA ARG A 94 11.54 5.15 0.59
C ARG A 94 12.11 3.99 1.37
N ASP A 95 11.26 3.28 2.09
CA ASP A 95 11.66 2.04 2.75
C ASP A 95 11.94 0.92 1.72
N ALA A 96 12.69 -0.09 2.15
CA ALA A 96 13.05 -1.23 1.31
C ALA A 96 11.82 -1.98 0.77
N ALA A 97 10.71 -1.98 1.53
CA ALA A 97 9.46 -2.62 1.10
C ALA A 97 8.81 -1.90 -0.08
N THR A 98 8.79 -0.56 -0.06
CA THR A 98 8.30 0.29 -1.14
C THR A 98 9.19 0.14 -2.36
N GLU A 99 10.51 0.17 -2.18
CA GLU A 99 11.45 -0.07 -3.27
C GLU A 99 11.24 -1.44 -3.93
N PHE A 100 11.05 -2.48 -3.12
CA PHE A 100 10.76 -3.82 -3.61
C PHE A 100 9.48 -3.89 -4.46
N ILE A 101 8.40 -3.24 -4.04
CA ILE A 101 7.15 -3.17 -4.81
C ILE A 101 7.37 -2.45 -6.15
N LEU A 102 8.12 -1.35 -6.14
CA LEU A 102 8.44 -0.60 -7.37
C LEU A 102 9.31 -1.43 -8.32
N ASN A 103 10.31 -2.14 -7.79
CA ASN A 103 11.19 -3.01 -8.58
C ASN A 103 10.41 -4.15 -9.23
N GLN A 104 9.53 -4.82 -8.49
CA GLN A 104 8.62 -5.82 -9.06
C GLN A 104 7.69 -5.22 -10.13
N GLY A 105 7.21 -3.99 -9.93
CA GLY A 105 6.43 -3.27 -10.94
C GLY A 105 7.21 -3.09 -12.25
N ARG A 106 8.49 -2.72 -12.16
CA ARG A 106 9.37 -2.60 -13.33
C ARG A 106 9.59 -3.95 -14.02
N GLU A 107 9.91 -5.00 -13.28
CA GLU A 107 10.07 -6.35 -13.84
C GLU A 107 8.81 -6.83 -14.59
N VAL A 108 7.62 -6.59 -14.03
CA VAL A 108 6.35 -6.89 -14.70
C VAL A 108 6.16 -6.04 -15.96
N GLY A 109 6.47 -4.75 -15.90
CA GLY A 109 6.43 -3.86 -17.07
C GLY A 109 7.34 -4.34 -18.21
N GLU A 110 8.54 -4.80 -17.87
CA GLU A 110 9.48 -5.35 -18.85
C GLU A 110 8.96 -6.63 -19.51
N LEU A 111 8.38 -7.55 -18.73
CA LEU A 111 7.79 -8.80 -19.21
C LEU A 111 6.52 -8.60 -20.05
N ALA A 112 5.75 -7.56 -19.77
CA ALA A 112 4.56 -7.22 -20.56
C ALA A 112 4.93 -6.93 -22.03
N ARG A 113 6.12 -6.37 -22.29
CA ARG A 113 6.63 -6.14 -23.66
C ARG A 113 6.80 -7.43 -24.44
N ASN A 114 7.19 -8.51 -23.78
CA ASN A 114 7.33 -9.84 -24.41
C ASN A 114 5.97 -10.44 -24.81
N HIS A 115 4.90 -10.06 -24.11
CA HIS A 115 3.52 -10.47 -24.42
C HIS A 115 2.85 -9.56 -25.47
N ALA A 116 3.46 -8.44 -25.81
CA ALA A 116 3.06 -7.56 -26.90
C ALA A 116 4.24 -7.26 -27.84
N PRO A 117 4.87 -8.29 -28.47
CA PRO A 117 6.19 -8.17 -29.10
C PRO A 117 6.21 -7.26 -30.34
N GLY A 118 7.40 -6.86 -30.79
CA GLY A 118 7.59 -6.12 -32.05
C GLY A 118 7.33 -4.61 -31.98
N GLY A 119 7.45 -4.02 -30.78
CA GLY A 119 7.43 -2.57 -30.58
C GLY A 119 8.80 -1.92 -30.48
N VAL A 120 8.82 -0.60 -30.42
CA VAL A 120 10.02 0.23 -30.18
C VAL A 120 9.96 0.76 -28.75
N LEU A 121 11.01 0.52 -27.97
CA LEU A 121 11.16 1.08 -26.63
C LEU A 121 11.69 2.52 -26.71
N ILE A 122 11.05 3.44 -25.99
CA ILE A 122 11.60 4.78 -25.74
C ILE A 122 12.57 4.70 -24.57
N ASP A 123 13.82 4.34 -24.89
CA ASP A 123 14.87 4.05 -23.92
C ASP A 123 15.72 5.29 -23.61
N PHE A 124 15.29 6.06 -22.62
CA PHE A 124 16.00 7.22 -22.11
C PHE A 124 15.88 7.27 -20.58
N PRO A 125 16.81 7.98 -19.90
CA PRO A 125 16.69 8.26 -18.47
C PRO A 125 15.32 8.83 -18.09
N HIS A 126 14.86 8.53 -16.87
CA HIS A 126 13.51 8.88 -16.41
C HIS A 126 13.24 10.40 -16.43
N ASP A 127 14.25 11.20 -16.15
CA ASP A 127 14.26 12.66 -16.11
C ASP A 127 14.47 13.34 -17.48
N ALA A 128 14.80 12.58 -18.52
CA ALA A 128 14.98 13.07 -19.88
C ALA A 128 13.62 13.31 -20.60
N TYR A 129 12.74 14.08 -19.96
CA TYR A 129 11.34 14.26 -20.37
C TYR A 129 11.19 14.70 -21.82
N LEU A 130 11.98 15.69 -22.26
CA LEU A 130 11.87 16.25 -23.61
C LEU A 130 12.39 15.29 -24.68
N GLU A 131 13.46 14.57 -24.39
CA GLU A 131 14.07 13.54 -25.23
C GLU A 131 13.08 12.39 -25.46
N ARG A 132 12.44 11.90 -24.38
CA ARG A 132 11.40 10.86 -24.44
C ARG A 132 10.22 11.28 -25.31
N VAL A 133 9.75 12.53 -25.16
CA VAL A 133 8.67 13.08 -26.00
C VAL A 133 9.10 13.19 -27.47
N ARG A 134 10.32 13.67 -27.75
CA ARG A 134 10.86 13.78 -29.12
C ARG A 134 10.96 12.42 -29.79
N ALA A 135 11.50 11.42 -29.08
CA ALA A 135 11.62 10.05 -29.56
C ALA A 135 10.25 9.41 -29.82
N THR A 136 9.28 9.61 -28.93
CA THR A 136 7.90 9.14 -29.12
C THR A 136 7.28 9.74 -30.38
N ARG A 137 7.44 11.06 -30.58
CA ARG A 137 6.95 11.75 -31.80
C ARG A 137 7.63 11.21 -33.07
N ALA A 138 8.92 10.88 -33.02
CA ALA A 138 9.61 10.27 -34.15
C ALA A 138 9.02 8.89 -34.48
N ALA A 139 8.86 8.02 -33.48
CA ALA A 139 8.26 6.70 -33.65
C ALA A 139 6.82 6.78 -34.22
N LEU A 140 6.01 7.72 -33.74
CA LEU A 140 4.66 7.96 -34.28
C LEU A 140 4.70 8.37 -35.77
N ARG A 141 5.63 9.25 -36.17
CA ARG A 141 5.79 9.66 -37.58
C ARG A 141 6.27 8.52 -38.48
N HIS A 142 7.10 7.62 -37.95
CA HIS A 142 7.52 6.40 -38.65
C HIS A 142 6.40 5.37 -38.80
N GLY A 143 5.22 5.60 -38.22
CA GLY A 143 4.10 4.67 -38.29
C GLY A 143 4.29 3.41 -37.46
N THR A 144 5.17 3.46 -36.44
CA THR A 144 5.45 2.35 -35.54
C THR A 144 4.15 1.80 -34.95
N ARG A 145 3.94 0.48 -35.06
CA ARG A 145 2.70 -0.17 -34.62
C ARG A 145 2.57 -0.27 -33.10
N ARG A 146 3.68 -0.43 -32.39
CA ARG A 146 3.72 -0.49 -30.91
C ARG A 146 4.89 0.33 -30.40
N ILE A 147 4.63 1.20 -29.44
CA ILE A 147 5.66 2.00 -28.78
C ILE A 147 5.57 1.70 -27.29
N TYR A 148 6.66 1.21 -26.70
CA TYR A 148 6.76 1.02 -25.26
C TYR A 148 7.27 2.30 -24.60
N GLU A 149 6.73 2.64 -23.43
CA GLU A 149 7.10 3.87 -22.70
C GLU A 149 6.83 5.16 -23.51
N ALA A 150 5.77 5.15 -24.33
CA ALA A 150 5.39 6.26 -25.19
C ALA A 150 5.07 7.51 -24.34
N SER A 151 5.89 8.54 -24.49
CA SER A 151 5.91 9.68 -23.59
C SER A 151 5.34 10.94 -24.22
N PHE A 152 4.53 11.66 -23.45
CA PHE A 152 3.77 12.84 -23.87
C PHE A 152 3.90 13.96 -22.84
N LEU A 153 3.92 15.18 -23.34
CA LEU A 153 3.84 16.41 -22.55
C LEU A 153 2.83 17.33 -23.22
N ALA A 154 1.76 17.66 -22.49
CA ALA A 154 0.73 18.58 -22.93
C ALA A 154 0.15 19.32 -21.73
N GLU A 155 -0.16 20.60 -21.90
CA GLU A 155 -0.81 21.44 -20.86
C GLU A 155 -0.07 21.40 -19.49
N GLY A 156 1.27 21.31 -19.52
CA GLY A 156 2.09 21.25 -18.31
C GLY A 156 2.07 19.88 -17.59
N VAL A 157 1.48 18.84 -18.19
CA VAL A 157 1.43 17.49 -17.61
C VAL A 157 2.24 16.51 -18.46
N PHE A 158 3.17 15.80 -17.82
CA PHE A 158 3.98 14.73 -18.41
C PHE A 158 3.43 13.34 -18.05
N CYS A 159 3.34 12.44 -19.02
CA CYS A 159 3.09 11.03 -18.76
C CYS A 159 3.82 10.13 -19.75
N SER A 160 4.06 8.89 -19.33
CA SER A 160 4.45 7.79 -20.20
C SER A 160 3.35 6.74 -20.18
N ILE A 161 3.01 6.22 -21.35
CA ILE A 161 2.10 5.09 -21.56
C ILE A 161 2.95 3.84 -21.75
N ASP A 162 2.73 2.81 -20.93
CA ASP A 162 3.57 1.62 -20.91
C ASP A 162 3.59 0.93 -22.29
N ILE A 163 2.43 0.76 -22.92
CA ILE A 163 2.30 0.27 -24.29
C ILE A 163 1.26 1.10 -25.05
N LEU A 164 1.70 1.75 -26.13
CA LEU A 164 0.82 2.44 -27.07
C LEU A 164 0.76 1.66 -28.38
N GLU A 165 -0.41 1.12 -28.70
CA GLU A 165 -0.64 0.32 -29.91
C GLU A 165 -1.41 1.11 -30.95
N ARG A 166 -1.04 0.96 -32.23
CA ARG A 166 -1.61 1.68 -33.37
C ARG A 166 -2.38 0.75 -34.31
N GLU A 167 -3.63 1.11 -34.56
CA GLU A 167 -4.53 0.48 -35.52
C GLU A 167 -5.04 1.54 -36.51
N GLY A 168 -4.30 1.69 -37.63
CA GLY A 168 -4.57 2.75 -38.59
C GLY A 168 -4.42 4.14 -37.93
N PRO A 169 -5.47 4.99 -37.92
CA PRO A 169 -5.44 6.30 -37.26
C PRO A 169 -5.80 6.23 -35.76
N ARG A 170 -6.15 5.05 -35.23
CA ARG A 170 -6.61 4.87 -33.86
C ARG A 170 -5.49 4.30 -33.01
N PHE A 171 -5.52 4.64 -31.73
CA PHE A 171 -4.57 4.13 -30.75
C PHE A 171 -5.26 3.51 -29.56
N THR A 172 -4.64 2.46 -29.03
CA THR A 172 -4.96 1.83 -27.75
C THR A 172 -3.85 2.17 -26.75
N ALA A 173 -4.22 2.81 -25.64
CA ALA A 173 -3.31 3.02 -24.51
C ALA A 173 -3.46 1.85 -23.53
N VAL A 174 -2.35 1.21 -23.16
CA VAL A 174 -2.32 0.09 -22.22
C VAL A 174 -1.43 0.46 -21.04
N GLU A 175 -2.00 0.45 -19.84
CA GLU A 175 -1.27 0.58 -18.58
C GLU A 175 -1.04 -0.82 -17.98
N VAL A 176 0.21 -1.14 -17.68
CA VAL A 176 0.62 -2.40 -17.09
C VAL A 176 0.64 -2.27 -15.57
N LYS A 177 0.00 -3.22 -14.88
CA LYS A 177 -0.04 -3.27 -13.41
C LYS A 177 0.40 -4.64 -12.91
N SER A 178 1.26 -4.65 -11.89
CA SER A 178 1.66 -5.87 -11.19
C SER A 178 0.52 -6.53 -10.42
N SER A 179 -0.60 -5.83 -10.17
CA SER A 179 -1.79 -6.41 -9.54
C SER A 179 -2.41 -7.58 -10.32
N THR A 180 -3.27 -8.38 -9.66
CA THR A 180 -4.03 -9.47 -10.30
C THR A 180 -5.43 -9.08 -10.78
N LYS A 181 -5.82 -7.80 -10.63
CA LYS A 181 -7.11 -7.26 -11.06
C LYS A 181 -7.04 -5.75 -11.23
N VAL A 182 -7.94 -5.19 -12.03
CA VAL A 182 -8.11 -3.74 -12.13
C VAL A 182 -8.66 -3.18 -10.81
N LYS A 183 -8.07 -2.08 -10.33
CA LYS A 183 -8.51 -1.34 -9.15
C LYS A 183 -9.00 0.06 -9.54
N PRO A 184 -9.83 0.73 -8.73
CA PRO A 184 -10.34 2.07 -9.03
C PRO A 184 -9.24 3.10 -9.35
N GLU A 185 -8.14 3.09 -8.59
CA GLU A 185 -7.01 4.01 -8.77
C GLU A 185 -6.31 3.84 -10.13
N HIS A 186 -6.35 2.66 -10.74
CA HIS A 186 -5.76 2.44 -12.07
C HIS A 186 -6.51 3.24 -13.16
N ILE A 187 -7.80 3.54 -12.94
CA ILE A 187 -8.58 4.33 -13.89
C ILE A 187 -8.08 5.77 -13.93
N GLY A 188 -7.72 6.33 -12.77
CA GLY A 188 -7.11 7.66 -12.69
C GLY A 188 -5.77 7.70 -13.44
N ASP A 189 -4.91 6.69 -13.24
CA ASP A 189 -3.62 6.59 -13.95
C ASP A 189 -3.81 6.63 -15.48
N VAL A 190 -4.71 5.78 -16.00
CA VAL A 190 -4.99 5.67 -17.43
C VAL A 190 -5.70 6.91 -17.97
N ALA A 191 -6.60 7.52 -17.20
CA ALA A 191 -7.30 8.73 -17.61
C ALA A 191 -6.33 9.91 -17.81
N VAL A 192 -5.36 10.08 -16.91
CA VAL A 192 -4.32 11.10 -17.06
C VAL A 192 -3.51 10.86 -18.34
N GLN A 193 -3.11 9.62 -18.60
CA GLN A 193 -2.39 9.25 -19.82
C GLN A 193 -3.18 9.54 -21.09
N VAL A 194 -4.44 9.09 -21.14
CA VAL A 194 -5.33 9.30 -22.29
C VAL A 194 -5.57 10.80 -22.52
N HIS A 195 -5.79 11.57 -21.45
CA HIS A 195 -5.94 13.01 -21.53
C HIS A 195 -4.72 13.67 -22.18
N VAL A 196 -3.53 13.43 -21.62
CA VAL A 196 -2.28 14.05 -22.11
C VAL A 196 -1.96 13.62 -23.55
N ALA A 197 -2.15 12.33 -23.89
CA ALA A 197 -1.92 11.84 -25.24
C ALA A 197 -2.89 12.47 -26.26
N ARG A 198 -4.19 12.61 -25.91
CA ARG A 198 -5.18 13.29 -26.75
C ARG A 198 -4.86 14.76 -26.95
N ARG A 199 -4.47 15.46 -25.87
CA ARG A 199 -4.01 16.86 -25.94
C ARG A 199 -2.72 17.03 -26.75
N ALA A 200 -1.88 16.00 -26.79
CA ALA A 200 -0.70 15.94 -27.66
C ALA A 200 -1.00 15.56 -29.12
N GLY A 201 -2.29 15.39 -29.49
CA GLY A 201 -2.73 15.12 -30.85
C GLY A 201 -2.81 13.63 -31.22
N VAL A 202 -2.71 12.71 -30.25
CA VAL A 202 -2.85 11.27 -30.49
C VAL A 202 -4.31 10.85 -30.33
N ASN A 203 -4.87 10.22 -31.36
CA ASN A 203 -6.25 9.73 -31.37
C ASN A 203 -6.39 8.40 -30.61
N VAL A 204 -6.23 8.45 -29.28
CA VAL A 204 -6.47 7.31 -28.40
C VAL A 204 -7.97 7.05 -28.29
N THR A 205 -8.44 5.94 -28.85
CA THR A 205 -9.87 5.56 -28.85
C THR A 205 -10.17 4.43 -27.89
N ARG A 206 -9.14 3.72 -27.42
CA ARG A 206 -9.28 2.58 -26.52
C ARG A 206 -8.25 2.67 -25.39
N ALA A 207 -8.66 2.25 -24.20
CA ALA A 207 -7.85 2.28 -22.99
C ALA A 207 -7.99 0.94 -22.27
N GLU A 208 -6.86 0.32 -21.93
CA GLU A 208 -6.83 -0.97 -21.26
C GLU A 208 -5.91 -0.94 -20.05
N VAL A 209 -6.22 -1.80 -19.09
CA VAL A 209 -5.28 -2.19 -18.04
C VAL A 209 -4.85 -3.62 -18.30
N MET A 210 -3.55 -3.83 -18.47
CA MET A 210 -2.92 -5.14 -18.50
C MET A 210 -2.48 -5.50 -17.10
N HIS A 211 -2.96 -6.62 -16.57
CA HIS A 211 -2.67 -7.05 -15.20
C HIS A 211 -2.32 -8.55 -15.15
N LEU A 212 -1.77 -9.01 -14.04
CA LEU A 212 -1.36 -10.41 -13.91
C LEU A 212 -2.59 -11.34 -13.84
N ASN A 213 -2.49 -12.46 -14.53
CA ASN A 213 -3.46 -13.55 -14.48
C ASN A 213 -3.23 -14.37 -13.21
N ARG A 214 -4.15 -14.31 -12.24
CA ARG A 214 -4.04 -15.09 -11.00
C ARG A 214 -4.03 -16.61 -11.24
N ALA A 215 -4.55 -17.09 -12.38
CA ALA A 215 -4.58 -18.51 -12.71
C ALA A 215 -3.30 -19.00 -13.42
N CYS A 216 -2.45 -18.09 -13.90
CA CYS A 216 -1.18 -18.46 -14.53
C CYS A 216 -0.32 -19.28 -13.56
N THR A 217 0.32 -20.33 -14.05
CA THR A 217 0.99 -21.34 -13.21
C THR A 217 2.39 -21.62 -13.72
N HIS A 218 3.42 -21.31 -12.92
CA HIS A 218 4.80 -21.63 -13.27
C HIS A 218 4.99 -23.16 -13.42
N PRO A 219 5.74 -23.65 -14.44
CA PRO A 219 6.67 -22.89 -15.30
C PRO A 219 6.06 -22.29 -16.57
N ASP A 220 4.80 -22.56 -16.90
CA ASP A 220 4.18 -21.97 -18.08
C ASP A 220 3.67 -20.56 -17.78
N LEU A 221 4.37 -19.56 -18.29
CA LEU A 221 4.03 -18.15 -18.13
C LEU A 221 3.41 -17.54 -19.40
N SER A 222 2.98 -18.37 -20.36
CA SER A 222 2.43 -17.87 -21.63
C SER A 222 1.12 -17.09 -21.49
N ASP A 223 0.37 -17.35 -20.43
CA ASP A 223 -0.89 -16.68 -20.08
C ASP A 223 -0.76 -15.73 -18.88
N LEU A 224 0.45 -15.25 -18.58
CA LEU A 224 0.77 -14.42 -17.41
C LEU A 224 -0.04 -13.13 -17.32
N PHE A 225 -0.49 -12.58 -18.45
CA PHE A 225 -1.19 -11.30 -18.52
C PHE A 225 -2.64 -11.44 -19.01
N VAL A 226 -3.53 -10.67 -18.38
CA VAL A 226 -4.90 -10.40 -18.83
C VAL A 226 -5.00 -8.93 -19.21
N ARG A 227 -5.74 -8.62 -20.28
CA ARG A 227 -6.07 -7.25 -20.69
C ARG A 227 -7.55 -6.99 -20.43
N GLU A 228 -7.86 -5.95 -19.67
CA GLU A 228 -9.23 -5.50 -19.41
C GLU A 228 -9.47 -4.14 -20.09
N ASP A 229 -10.56 -4.04 -20.85
CA ASP A 229 -11.01 -2.78 -21.43
C ASP A 229 -11.62 -1.89 -20.36
N VAL A 230 -11.01 -0.72 -20.16
CA VAL A 230 -11.45 0.28 -19.17
C VAL A 230 -11.93 1.56 -19.83
N SER A 231 -12.08 1.60 -21.16
CA SER A 231 -12.49 2.80 -21.91
C SER A 231 -13.72 3.50 -21.31
N PRO A 232 -14.85 2.82 -21.03
CA PRO A 232 -16.03 3.50 -20.50
C PRO A 232 -15.78 4.20 -19.14
N ARG A 233 -14.97 3.57 -18.28
CA ARG A 233 -14.61 4.11 -16.96
C ARG A 233 -13.65 5.30 -17.08
N VAL A 234 -12.72 5.23 -18.04
CA VAL A 234 -11.81 6.33 -18.37
C VAL A 234 -12.58 7.52 -18.94
N GLU A 235 -13.49 7.33 -19.90
CA GLU A 235 -14.29 8.42 -20.47
C GLU A 235 -15.13 9.13 -19.40
N ALA A 236 -15.72 8.38 -18.45
CA ALA A 236 -16.43 8.97 -17.34
C ALA A 236 -15.51 9.82 -16.44
N PHE A 237 -14.31 9.31 -16.12
CA PHE A 237 -13.33 10.02 -15.30
C PHE A 237 -12.80 11.30 -15.97
N LEU A 238 -12.67 11.29 -17.31
CA LEU A 238 -12.19 12.43 -18.08
C LEU A 238 -13.10 13.68 -18.00
N LEU A 239 -14.35 13.54 -17.57
CA LEU A 239 -15.25 14.67 -17.37
C LEU A 239 -14.78 15.58 -16.23
N ASP A 240 -14.24 14.99 -15.16
CA ASP A 240 -13.85 15.71 -13.94
C ASP A 240 -12.33 16.00 -13.89
N LEU A 241 -11.52 15.34 -14.73
CA LEU A 241 -10.06 15.49 -14.70
C LEU A 241 -9.57 16.92 -15.06
N PRO A 242 -10.03 17.60 -16.12
CA PRO A 242 -9.53 18.93 -16.46
C PRO A 242 -9.73 20.00 -15.36
N PRO A 243 -10.91 20.16 -14.73
CA PRO A 243 -11.05 21.12 -13.63
C PRO A 243 -10.19 20.73 -12.42
N GLU A 244 -10.00 19.44 -12.15
CA GLU A 244 -9.12 18.96 -11.09
C GLU A 244 -7.64 19.29 -11.38
N LEU A 245 -7.16 19.11 -12.62
CA LEU A 245 -5.81 19.53 -13.02
C LEU A 245 -5.62 21.05 -12.81
N ALA A 246 -6.60 21.85 -13.18
CA ALA A 246 -6.56 23.29 -12.95
C ALA A 246 -6.49 23.63 -11.45
N ALA A 247 -7.25 22.91 -10.61
CA ALA A 247 -7.21 23.07 -9.16
C ALA A 247 -5.84 22.69 -8.57
N GLN A 248 -5.24 21.59 -9.03
CA GLN A 248 -3.90 21.17 -8.60
C GLN A 248 -2.82 22.20 -8.99
N PHE A 249 -2.84 22.73 -10.22
CA PHE A 249 -1.91 23.78 -10.62
C PHE A 249 -2.10 25.07 -9.81
N ALA A 250 -3.34 25.49 -9.56
CA ALA A 250 -3.63 26.66 -8.75
C ALA A 250 -3.16 26.48 -7.30
N MET A 251 -3.40 25.29 -6.72
CA MET A 251 -2.95 24.92 -5.38
C MET A 251 -1.42 24.92 -5.29
N LEU A 252 -0.72 24.37 -6.29
CA LEU A 252 0.74 24.35 -6.32
C LEU A 252 1.38 25.75 -6.41
N ALA A 253 0.69 26.72 -7.00
CA ALA A 253 1.15 28.11 -7.04
C ALA A 253 0.88 28.88 -5.73
N GLY A 254 0.11 28.30 -4.82
CA GLY A 254 -0.31 28.91 -3.55
C GLY A 254 0.47 28.38 -2.33
N PRO A 255 0.08 28.85 -1.12
CA PRO A 255 0.61 28.31 0.13
C PRO A 255 0.15 26.86 0.34
N LEU A 256 0.75 26.20 1.34
CA LEU A 256 0.33 24.86 1.80
C LEU A 256 -1.21 24.83 2.00
N PRO A 257 -1.95 23.92 1.33
CA PRO A 257 -3.39 23.88 1.45
C PRO A 257 -3.83 23.29 2.79
N GLU A 258 -4.90 23.83 3.35
CA GLU A 258 -5.57 23.27 4.51
C GLU A 258 -6.50 22.13 4.08
N VAL A 259 -6.14 20.91 4.47
CA VAL A 259 -6.92 19.69 4.22
C VAL A 259 -6.99 18.94 5.55
N ALA A 260 -8.20 18.75 6.07
CA ALA A 260 -8.44 18.00 7.30
C ALA A 260 -8.04 16.53 7.13
N ILE A 261 -7.65 15.85 8.21
CA ILE A 261 -7.43 14.40 8.18
C ILE A 261 -8.72 13.67 7.76
N GLY A 262 -8.55 12.56 7.06
CA GLY A 262 -9.70 11.82 6.53
C GLY A 262 -9.32 10.51 5.88
N ARG A 263 -10.29 9.89 5.22
CA ARG A 263 -10.08 8.60 4.51
C ARG A 263 -8.97 8.67 3.46
N HIS A 264 -8.76 9.83 2.85
CA HIS A 264 -7.70 10.04 1.87
C HIS A 264 -6.28 9.89 2.44
N CYS A 265 -6.12 9.90 3.77
CA CYS A 265 -4.83 9.62 4.41
C CYS A 265 -4.38 8.16 4.20
N PHE A 266 -5.31 7.23 3.93
CA PHE A 266 -5.04 5.79 3.84
C PHE A 266 -5.46 5.17 2.49
N ALA A 267 -6.26 5.88 1.68
CA ALA A 267 -6.77 5.40 0.41
C ALA A 267 -6.44 6.37 -0.74
N PRO A 268 -6.00 5.89 -1.91
CA PRO A 268 -5.83 4.47 -2.28
C PRO A 268 -4.57 3.81 -1.71
N ARG A 269 -3.66 4.58 -1.10
CA ARG A 269 -2.46 4.11 -0.42
C ARG A 269 -2.23 4.95 0.83
N ASP A 270 -1.49 4.42 1.79
CA ASP A 270 -1.08 5.18 2.97
C ASP A 270 -0.26 6.40 2.55
N CYS A 271 -0.58 7.55 3.15
CA CYS A 271 0.13 8.80 2.91
C CYS A 271 1.50 8.74 3.60
N PRO A 272 2.62 9.02 2.91
CA PRO A 272 3.94 9.01 3.53
C PRO A 272 4.13 10.15 4.55
N PHE A 273 3.22 11.14 4.55
CA PHE A 273 3.22 12.28 5.49
C PHE A 273 2.19 12.13 6.60
N LEU A 274 1.76 10.90 6.91
CA LEU A 274 0.69 10.64 7.89
C LEU A 274 1.01 11.31 9.23
N GLU A 275 2.21 11.10 9.77
CA GLU A 275 2.64 11.65 11.06
C GLU A 275 2.51 13.17 11.12
N ARG A 276 2.78 13.88 10.02
CA ARG A 276 2.70 15.36 9.98
C ARG A 276 1.26 15.85 10.13
N CYS A 277 0.30 15.18 9.50
CA CYS A 277 -1.12 15.54 9.62
C CYS A 277 -1.76 15.00 10.92
N TRP A 278 -1.23 13.90 11.46
CA TRP A 278 -1.80 13.20 12.62
C TRP A 278 -1.10 13.54 13.94
N ALA A 279 -0.05 14.38 13.95
CA ALA A 279 0.69 14.77 15.15
C ALA A 279 -0.19 15.38 16.26
N GLU A 280 -1.29 16.02 15.88
CA GLU A 280 -2.25 16.64 16.81
C GLU A 280 -3.52 15.81 17.00
N ALA A 281 -3.60 14.62 16.39
CA ALA A 281 -4.78 13.77 16.53
C ALA A 281 -4.92 13.25 17.97
N PRO A 282 -6.15 13.23 18.53
CA PRO A 282 -6.35 12.77 19.90
C PRO A 282 -6.05 11.28 20.05
N GLU A 283 -5.52 10.90 21.21
CA GLU A 283 -5.39 9.49 21.59
C GLU A 283 -6.75 8.80 21.53
N HIS A 284 -6.75 7.53 21.14
CA HIS A 284 -7.98 6.74 21.00
C HIS A 284 -9.02 7.36 20.04
N HIS A 285 -8.57 8.04 18.98
CA HIS A 285 -9.44 8.50 17.89
C HIS A 285 -10.39 7.38 17.41
N VAL A 286 -11.63 7.70 17.04
CA VAL A 286 -12.67 6.70 16.71
C VAL A 286 -12.30 5.74 15.58
N THR A 287 -11.34 6.11 14.71
CA THR A 287 -10.80 5.22 13.68
C THR A 287 -10.04 4.01 14.26
N SER A 288 -9.60 4.10 15.51
CA SER A 288 -8.98 2.99 16.25
C SER A 288 -9.99 2.04 16.89
N LEU A 289 -11.31 2.29 16.79
CA LEU A 289 -12.29 1.38 17.38
C LEU A 289 -12.25 0.01 16.69
N TYR A 290 -12.09 -1.06 17.47
CA TYR A 290 -11.89 -2.40 16.94
C TYR A 290 -13.02 -2.84 16.02
N GLY A 291 -12.65 -3.17 14.78
CA GLY A 291 -13.58 -3.67 13.76
C GLY A 291 -14.54 -2.63 13.20
N ILE A 292 -14.36 -1.34 13.52
CA ILE A 292 -15.15 -0.29 12.90
C ILE A 292 -14.82 -0.21 11.40
N ARG A 293 -15.84 0.01 10.58
CA ARG A 293 -15.64 0.30 9.15
C ARG A 293 -15.17 1.75 8.99
N SER A 294 -14.23 1.98 8.08
CA SER A 294 -13.69 3.32 7.81
C SER A 294 -14.78 4.37 7.60
N ASP A 295 -15.78 4.10 6.75
CA ASP A 295 -16.87 5.07 6.50
C ASP A 295 -17.69 5.38 7.76
N ALA A 296 -17.89 4.39 8.65
CA ALA A 296 -18.61 4.59 9.90
C ALA A 296 -17.76 5.38 10.93
N ALA A 297 -16.44 5.15 10.96
CA ALA A 297 -15.53 5.90 11.82
C ALA A 297 -15.49 7.38 11.44
N TRP A 298 -15.40 7.67 10.14
CA TRP A 298 -15.38 9.05 9.65
C TRP A 298 -16.76 9.73 9.76
N ALA A 299 -17.86 8.98 9.69
CA ALA A 299 -19.18 9.52 10.01
C ALA A 299 -19.27 9.95 11.49
N LEU A 300 -18.80 9.11 12.41
CA LEU A 300 -18.75 9.45 13.85
C LEU A 300 -17.90 10.70 14.11
N ALA A 301 -16.69 10.77 13.53
CA ALA A 301 -15.84 11.94 13.66
C ALA A 301 -16.52 13.20 13.11
N GLY A 302 -17.20 13.09 11.96
CA GLY A 302 -17.96 14.19 11.36
C GLY A 302 -19.17 14.65 12.18
N ASP A 303 -19.76 13.74 12.97
CA ASP A 303 -20.85 14.03 13.92
C ASP A 303 -20.33 14.60 15.26
N GLY A 304 -19.02 14.84 15.39
CA GLY A 304 -18.38 15.39 16.59
C GLY A 304 -17.95 14.34 17.62
N HIS A 305 -18.00 13.04 17.27
CA HIS A 305 -17.47 11.95 18.09
C HIS A 305 -16.04 11.62 17.63
N GLU A 306 -15.06 12.43 18.07
CA GLU A 306 -13.68 12.29 17.61
C GLU A 306 -12.94 11.13 18.28
N THR A 307 -13.24 10.82 19.54
CA THR A 307 -12.57 9.76 20.32
C THR A 307 -13.51 8.64 20.75
N ILE A 308 -12.93 7.52 21.18
CA ILE A 308 -13.66 6.40 21.80
C ILE A 308 -14.45 6.84 23.05
N LEU A 309 -13.99 7.89 23.74
CA LEU A 309 -14.68 8.43 24.92
C LEU A 309 -15.99 9.12 24.54
N ASP A 310 -16.05 9.72 23.35
CA ASP A 310 -17.20 10.46 22.84
C ASP A 310 -18.30 9.57 22.27
N LEU A 311 -18.06 8.26 22.16
CA LEU A 311 -19.00 7.33 21.51
C LEU A 311 -20.39 7.38 22.15
N PRO A 312 -21.46 7.59 21.34
CA PRO A 312 -22.80 7.64 21.87
C PRO A 312 -23.24 6.26 22.36
N PRO A 313 -24.07 6.16 23.41
CA PRO A 313 -24.53 4.87 23.95
C PRO A 313 -25.31 3.99 22.96
N SER A 314 -25.81 4.59 21.87
CA SER A 314 -26.55 3.90 20.81
C SER A 314 -25.66 3.08 19.88
N VAL A 315 -24.34 3.28 19.87
CA VAL A 315 -23.41 2.53 19.02
C VAL A 315 -23.41 1.06 19.46
N ARG A 316 -23.78 0.18 18.52
CA ARG A 316 -23.73 -1.27 18.77
C ARG A 316 -22.28 -1.75 18.68
N LEU A 317 -21.74 -2.16 19.82
CA LEU A 317 -20.37 -2.65 19.93
C LEU A 317 -20.34 -4.19 19.93
N SER A 318 -19.32 -4.76 19.27
CA SER A 318 -18.97 -6.16 19.48
C SER A 318 -18.43 -6.36 20.90
N ALA A 319 -18.39 -7.60 21.40
CA ALA A 319 -17.82 -7.89 22.71
C ALA A 319 -16.36 -7.40 22.85
N VAL A 320 -15.59 -7.47 21.76
CA VAL A 320 -14.20 -7.01 21.73
C VAL A 320 -14.11 -5.49 21.76
N ALA A 321 -14.89 -4.80 20.93
CA ALA A 321 -14.94 -3.34 20.91
C ALA A 321 -15.47 -2.78 22.25
N ALA A 322 -16.48 -3.42 22.84
CA ALA A 322 -16.98 -3.04 24.17
C ALA A 322 -15.90 -3.16 25.25
N ARG A 323 -15.04 -4.18 25.17
CA ARG A 323 -13.89 -4.32 26.08
C ARG A 323 -12.87 -3.21 25.89
N GLN A 324 -12.54 -2.87 24.64
CA GLN A 324 -11.70 -1.72 24.33
C GLN A 324 -12.26 -0.44 24.95
N VAL A 325 -13.55 -0.14 24.73
CA VAL A 325 -14.20 1.05 25.31
C VAL A 325 -14.13 1.05 26.82
N ARG A 326 -14.32 -0.10 27.49
CA ARG A 326 -14.16 -0.20 28.96
C ARG A 326 -12.72 0.12 29.37
N ALA A 327 -11.74 -0.50 28.73
CA ALA A 327 -10.33 -0.29 29.05
C ALA A 327 -9.90 1.17 28.89
N VAL A 328 -10.28 1.80 27.77
CA VAL A 328 -9.99 3.22 27.49
C VAL A 328 -10.69 4.14 28.50
N ARG A 329 -11.97 3.88 28.83
CA ARG A 329 -12.70 4.69 29.82
C ARG A 329 -12.17 4.56 31.25
N SER A 330 -11.64 3.38 31.60
CA SER A 330 -11.08 3.14 32.94
C SER A 330 -9.58 3.39 33.02
N ASP A 331 -8.93 3.69 31.88
CA ASP A 331 -7.48 3.74 31.72
C ASP A 331 -6.76 2.56 32.40
N ALA A 332 -7.23 1.35 32.11
CA ALA A 332 -6.77 0.16 32.81
C ALA A 332 -6.86 -1.12 31.95
N LEU A 333 -5.96 -2.05 32.24
CA LEU A 333 -5.98 -3.41 31.71
C LEU A 333 -7.28 -4.12 32.11
N ILE A 334 -8.01 -4.61 31.11
CA ILE A 334 -9.20 -5.45 31.32
C ILE A 334 -8.84 -6.91 31.08
N VAL A 335 -9.09 -7.76 32.09
CA VAL A 335 -8.95 -9.22 32.01
C VAL A 335 -10.30 -9.88 32.27
N GLU A 336 -10.78 -10.67 31.31
CA GLU A 336 -12.03 -11.41 31.40
C GLU A 336 -11.83 -12.70 32.21
N ARG A 337 -12.83 -13.06 33.02
CA ARG A 337 -12.81 -14.27 33.89
C ARG A 337 -12.54 -15.58 33.14
N GLY A 338 -12.84 -15.64 31.84
CA GLY A 338 -12.63 -16.83 31.00
C GLY A 338 -11.16 -17.11 30.65
N LEU A 339 -10.22 -16.21 30.92
CA LEU A 339 -8.82 -16.36 30.51
C LEU A 339 -8.18 -17.65 31.05
N GLY A 340 -8.34 -17.94 32.34
CA GLY A 340 -7.74 -19.14 32.95
C GLY A 340 -8.24 -20.44 32.32
N ALA A 341 -9.54 -20.55 32.04
CA ALA A 341 -10.12 -21.71 31.38
C ALA A 341 -9.67 -21.85 29.91
N ALA A 342 -9.39 -20.74 29.23
CA ALA A 342 -8.83 -20.76 27.88
C ALA A 342 -7.38 -21.26 27.89
N LEU A 343 -6.56 -20.79 28.83
CA LEU A 343 -5.14 -21.16 28.94
C LEU A 343 -4.90 -22.55 29.51
N ALA A 344 -5.82 -23.09 30.33
CA ALA A 344 -5.74 -24.43 30.89
C ALA A 344 -5.74 -25.55 29.82
N LYS A 345 -6.12 -25.22 28.57
CA LYS A 345 -6.07 -26.14 27.42
C LYS A 345 -4.65 -26.27 26.83
N LEU A 346 -3.70 -25.47 27.29
CA LEU A 346 -2.34 -25.38 26.76
C LEU A 346 -1.36 -26.11 27.67
N ASP A 347 -1.27 -27.43 27.50
CA ASP A 347 -0.37 -28.30 28.25
C ASP A 347 0.96 -28.52 27.54
N ALA A 348 2.06 -28.44 28.30
CA ALA A 348 3.39 -28.75 27.80
C ALA A 348 3.53 -30.25 27.40
N PRO A 349 4.41 -30.59 26.43
CA PRO A 349 5.30 -29.68 25.70
C PRO A 349 4.58 -28.79 24.68
N LEU A 350 4.97 -27.52 24.60
CA LEU A 350 4.44 -26.53 23.65
C LEU A 350 5.47 -26.24 22.57
N ALA A 351 5.02 -25.89 21.38
CA ALA A 351 5.85 -25.20 20.39
C ALA A 351 5.23 -23.84 20.06
N TYR A 352 6.04 -22.88 19.66
CA TYR A 352 5.64 -21.55 19.23
C TYR A 352 6.22 -21.34 17.84
N LEU A 353 5.38 -21.07 16.84
CA LEU A 353 5.73 -21.13 15.43
C LEU A 353 5.38 -19.83 14.72
N ASP A 354 6.32 -19.36 13.91
CA ASP A 354 6.17 -18.20 13.03
C ASP A 354 6.80 -18.48 11.66
N PHE A 355 6.28 -17.87 10.58
CA PHE A 355 6.79 -18.01 9.22
C PHE A 355 7.02 -16.65 8.56
N GLU A 356 8.11 -16.56 7.81
CA GLU A 356 8.24 -15.54 6.77
C GLU A 356 8.08 -16.14 5.38
N THR A 357 7.47 -15.36 4.49
CA THR A 357 7.05 -15.83 3.17
C THR A 357 7.45 -14.86 2.08
N VAL A 358 7.70 -15.38 0.89
CA VAL A 358 7.92 -14.59 -0.32
C VAL A 358 6.80 -14.88 -1.30
N GLY A 359 6.18 -13.82 -1.81
CA GLY A 359 5.09 -13.88 -2.79
C GLY A 359 5.43 -13.01 -4.00
N PRO A 360 6.21 -13.52 -4.97
CA PRO A 360 6.62 -12.74 -6.12
C PRO A 360 5.44 -12.51 -7.07
N ALA A 361 5.41 -11.35 -7.73
CA ALA A 361 4.42 -11.00 -8.73
C ALA A 361 4.49 -12.00 -9.90
N VAL A 362 5.70 -12.31 -10.36
CA VAL A 362 5.96 -13.37 -11.34
C VAL A 362 6.30 -14.65 -10.59
N PRO A 363 5.52 -15.74 -10.71
CA PRO A 363 5.82 -16.98 -9.99
C PRO A 363 7.10 -17.64 -10.52
N VAL A 364 7.93 -18.14 -9.61
CA VAL A 364 9.25 -18.74 -9.93
C VAL A 364 9.37 -20.21 -9.53
N TRP A 365 8.40 -20.76 -8.79
CA TRP A 365 8.41 -22.14 -8.32
C TRP A 365 7.28 -22.96 -8.94
N PRO A 366 7.51 -24.25 -9.28
CA PRO A 366 6.51 -25.09 -9.92
C PRO A 366 5.16 -25.12 -9.18
N GLY A 367 4.06 -24.94 -9.92
CA GLY A 367 2.71 -24.93 -9.34
C GLY A 367 2.34 -23.65 -8.57
N CYS A 368 3.23 -22.66 -8.50
CA CYS A 368 2.90 -21.35 -7.95
C CYS A 368 2.27 -20.43 -8.99
N HIS A 369 1.41 -19.54 -8.50
CA HIS A 369 0.73 -18.48 -9.24
C HIS A 369 1.24 -17.09 -8.79
N PRO A 370 0.93 -16.00 -9.51
CA PRO A 370 1.22 -14.65 -9.06
C PRO A 370 0.81 -14.39 -7.60
N TYR A 371 1.76 -13.91 -6.80
CA TYR A 371 1.61 -13.65 -5.36
C TYR A 371 1.24 -14.87 -4.50
N THR A 372 1.58 -16.09 -4.95
CA THR A 372 1.53 -17.25 -4.06
C THR A 372 2.53 -17.05 -2.94
N ALA A 373 2.04 -16.91 -1.71
CA ALA A 373 2.89 -16.76 -0.54
C ALA A 373 3.54 -18.10 -0.20
N VAL A 374 4.83 -18.22 -0.50
CA VAL A 374 5.62 -19.42 -0.23
C VAL A 374 6.42 -19.22 1.06
N PRO A 375 6.27 -20.09 2.08
CA PRO A 375 7.15 -20.09 3.24
C PRO A 375 8.60 -20.30 2.81
N VAL A 376 9.46 -19.40 3.26
CA VAL A 376 10.90 -19.47 3.01
C VAL A 376 11.72 -19.50 4.28
N GLN A 377 11.09 -19.18 5.42
CA GLN A 377 11.72 -19.16 6.73
C GLN A 377 10.71 -19.59 7.79
N PHE A 378 11.18 -20.23 8.85
CA PHE A 378 10.42 -20.34 10.08
C PHE A 378 11.30 -20.17 11.32
N SER A 379 10.66 -19.75 12.40
CA SER A 379 11.19 -19.85 13.76
C SER A 379 10.30 -20.75 14.60
N CYS A 380 10.92 -21.52 15.50
CA CYS A 380 10.22 -22.38 16.42
C CYS A 380 10.89 -22.43 17.80
N HIS A 381 10.21 -21.93 18.83
CA HIS A 381 10.59 -22.22 20.22
C HIS A 381 9.83 -23.45 20.71
N VAL A 382 10.52 -24.39 21.37
CA VAL A 382 9.91 -25.59 21.95
C VAL A 382 10.11 -25.56 23.45
N GLN A 383 9.01 -25.56 24.20
CA GLN A 383 8.99 -25.58 25.65
C GLN A 383 8.67 -26.98 26.17
N ASP A 384 9.55 -27.54 26.99
CA ASP A 384 9.36 -28.84 27.61
C ASP A 384 8.44 -28.77 28.86
N ARG A 385 8.19 -29.93 29.49
CA ARG A 385 7.35 -30.01 30.70
C ARG A 385 7.96 -29.37 31.94
N ARG A 386 9.28 -29.14 31.95
CA ARG A 386 10.03 -28.50 33.04
C ARG A 386 10.13 -26.99 32.85
N GLY A 387 9.60 -26.47 31.73
CA GLY A 387 9.64 -25.05 31.37
C GLY A 387 10.88 -24.65 30.58
N GLY A 388 11.79 -25.57 30.26
CA GLY A 388 12.97 -25.29 29.44
C GLY A 388 12.57 -25.00 28.00
N VAL A 389 13.13 -23.93 27.42
CA VAL A 389 12.82 -23.49 26.06
C VAL A 389 14.05 -23.63 25.16
N ALA A 390 13.90 -24.33 24.04
CA ALA A 390 14.92 -24.46 23.00
C ALA A 390 14.45 -23.82 21.70
N HIS A 391 15.33 -23.07 21.04
CA HIS A 391 15.04 -22.45 19.74
C HIS A 391 15.52 -23.33 18.58
N ARG A 392 14.72 -23.38 17.51
CA ARG A 392 15.01 -24.02 16.23
C ARG A 392 14.55 -23.07 15.12
N SER A 393 15.32 -22.95 14.06
CA SER A 393 14.96 -22.12 12.92
C SER A 393 15.41 -22.78 11.63
N TRP A 394 14.84 -22.32 10.52
CA TRP A 394 15.27 -22.69 9.18
C TRP A 394 15.00 -21.54 8.24
N LEU A 395 15.89 -21.33 7.28
CA LEU A 395 15.76 -20.32 6.23
C LEU A 395 16.28 -20.91 4.93
N ALA A 396 15.57 -20.69 3.83
CA ALA A 396 15.91 -21.21 2.51
C ALA A 396 17.31 -20.75 2.05
N GLU A 397 17.93 -21.57 1.20
CA GLU A 397 19.22 -21.29 0.58
C GLU A 397 19.06 -21.23 -0.94
N GLY A 398 19.31 -20.05 -1.51
CA GLY A 398 19.25 -19.84 -2.96
C GLY A 398 17.82 -19.84 -3.54
N PRO A 399 17.71 -19.85 -4.89
CA PRO A 399 16.44 -19.61 -5.59
C PRO A 399 15.57 -20.86 -5.78
N GLY A 400 16.04 -22.04 -5.37
CA GLY A 400 15.31 -23.30 -5.52
C GLY A 400 13.98 -23.31 -4.74
N ASP A 401 13.07 -24.23 -5.09
CA ASP A 401 11.80 -24.39 -4.37
C ASP A 401 12.04 -24.78 -2.90
N PRO A 402 11.72 -23.91 -1.93
CA PRO A 402 12.06 -24.15 -0.53
C PRO A 402 11.08 -25.10 0.16
N ARG A 403 9.89 -25.34 -0.42
CA ARG A 403 8.78 -26.01 0.25
C ARG A 403 9.13 -27.43 0.74
N PRO A 404 9.79 -28.31 -0.03
CA PRO A 404 10.11 -29.65 0.46
C PRO A 404 11.06 -29.66 1.66
N ALA A 405 12.12 -28.85 1.61
CA ALA A 405 13.12 -28.76 2.67
C ALA A 405 12.55 -28.08 3.93
N LEU A 406 11.80 -26.99 3.74
CA LEU A 406 11.11 -26.29 4.82
C LEU A 406 10.11 -27.21 5.52
N ALA A 407 9.28 -27.93 4.77
CA ALA A 407 8.29 -28.85 5.34
C ALA A 407 8.94 -29.94 6.20
N ALA A 408 10.04 -30.53 5.72
CA ALA A 408 10.78 -31.54 6.48
C ALA A 408 11.36 -30.97 7.79
N ALA A 409 11.99 -29.79 7.71
CA ALA A 409 12.55 -29.11 8.87
C ALA A 409 11.48 -28.69 9.88
N LEU A 410 10.32 -28.21 9.41
CA LEU A 410 9.19 -27.81 10.23
C LEU A 410 8.61 -28.99 11.02
N VAL A 411 8.33 -30.11 10.35
CA VAL A 411 7.80 -31.33 11.00
C VAL A 411 8.78 -31.83 12.06
N ALA A 412 10.09 -31.75 11.80
CA ALA A 412 11.11 -32.10 12.77
C ALA A 412 11.15 -31.13 13.96
N ALA A 413 11.02 -29.82 13.70
CA ALA A 413 11.04 -28.78 14.73
C ALA A 413 9.90 -28.93 15.74
N CYS A 414 8.67 -29.21 15.27
CA CYS A 414 7.48 -29.32 16.10
C CYS A 414 7.21 -30.73 16.65
N ARG A 415 8.15 -31.66 16.49
CA ARG A 415 8.00 -33.06 16.92
C ARG A 415 7.83 -33.16 18.44
N GLY A 416 6.77 -33.84 18.87
CA GLY A 416 6.50 -34.12 20.29
C GLY A 416 5.79 -32.99 21.05
N ALA A 417 5.56 -31.83 20.43
CA ALA A 417 4.72 -30.78 20.99
C ALA A 417 3.24 -31.22 20.99
N LYS A 418 2.54 -31.04 22.11
CA LYS A 418 1.10 -31.30 22.21
C LYS A 418 0.28 -30.23 21.50
N SER A 419 0.66 -28.97 21.72
CA SER A 419 0.04 -27.80 21.11
C SER A 419 1.11 -26.95 20.47
N VAL A 420 0.80 -26.39 19.29
CA VAL A 420 1.69 -25.51 18.54
C VAL A 420 1.03 -24.14 18.44
N LEU A 421 1.54 -23.17 19.18
CA LEU A 421 1.03 -21.82 19.22
C LEU A 421 1.52 -21.04 18.00
N MET A 422 0.60 -20.30 17.39
CA MET A 422 0.83 -19.31 16.35
C MET A 422 0.13 -18.01 16.78
N TYR A 423 0.58 -16.86 16.28
CA TYR A 423 0.00 -15.58 16.68
C TYR A 423 -1.13 -15.11 15.75
N THR A 424 -1.34 -15.74 14.60
CA THR A 424 -2.51 -15.49 13.76
C THR A 424 -2.94 -16.78 13.06
N ARG A 425 -3.91 -16.72 12.15
CA ARG A 425 -4.28 -17.88 11.32
C ARG A 425 -3.40 -18.03 10.07
N TYR A 426 -2.43 -17.14 9.88
CA TYR A 426 -1.57 -17.11 8.70
C TYR A 426 -0.75 -18.39 8.57
N GLU A 427 -0.13 -18.83 9.66
CA GLU A 427 0.73 -20.02 9.71
C GLU A 427 -0.05 -21.27 9.35
N ARG A 428 -1.31 -21.35 9.80
CA ARG A 428 -2.23 -22.44 9.46
C ARG A 428 -2.49 -22.53 7.95
N ALA A 429 -2.74 -21.39 7.30
CA ALA A 429 -2.93 -21.39 5.86
C ALA A 429 -1.67 -21.88 5.13
N ARG A 430 -0.50 -21.39 5.55
CA ARG A 430 0.80 -21.82 5.00
C ARG A 430 1.09 -23.31 5.19
N ILE A 431 0.75 -23.90 6.33
CA ILE A 431 0.90 -25.34 6.58
C ILE A 431 0.02 -26.18 5.64
N ARG A 432 -1.20 -25.71 5.37
CA ARG A 432 -2.10 -26.39 4.41
C ARG A 432 -1.57 -26.28 2.99
N ASP A 433 -1.12 -25.10 2.59
CA ASP A 433 -0.48 -24.89 1.28
C ASP A 433 0.76 -25.79 1.11
N LEU A 434 1.56 -25.97 2.16
CA LEU A 434 2.70 -26.90 2.16
C LEU A 434 2.26 -28.36 2.05
N ALA A 435 1.15 -28.76 2.67
CA ALA A 435 0.64 -30.13 2.59
C ALA A 435 0.21 -30.49 1.16
N ASP A 436 -0.37 -29.53 0.44
CA ASP A 436 -0.75 -29.69 -0.97
C ASP A 436 0.48 -29.70 -1.89
N ALA A 437 1.47 -28.84 -1.60
CA ALA A 437 2.70 -28.74 -2.40
C ALA A 437 3.70 -29.89 -2.17
N VAL A 438 3.66 -30.56 -1.01
CA VAL A 438 4.60 -31.62 -0.63
C VAL A 438 3.83 -32.88 -0.19
N PRO A 439 3.24 -33.65 -1.13
CA PRO A 439 2.38 -34.78 -0.80
C PRO A 439 3.02 -35.83 0.12
N ALA A 440 4.34 -36.02 0.01
CA ALA A 440 5.09 -36.96 0.86
C ALA A 440 5.07 -36.61 2.37
N LEU A 441 4.80 -35.36 2.73
CA LEU A 441 4.72 -34.89 4.12
C LEU A 441 3.30 -34.42 4.50
N ALA A 442 2.31 -34.58 3.62
CA ALA A 442 0.97 -34.03 3.80
C ALA A 442 0.32 -34.50 5.11
N ASP A 443 0.42 -35.77 5.46
CA ASP A 443 -0.20 -36.29 6.69
C ASP A 443 0.46 -35.74 7.95
N ALA A 444 1.78 -35.58 7.96
CA ALA A 444 2.50 -34.96 9.07
C ALA A 444 2.16 -33.48 9.23
N LEU A 445 1.95 -32.76 8.12
CA LEU A 445 1.53 -31.36 8.11
C LEU A 445 0.06 -31.20 8.54
N ARG A 446 -0.82 -32.12 8.17
CA ARG A 446 -2.23 -32.16 8.65
C ARG A 446 -2.32 -32.46 10.14
N ASP A 447 -1.49 -33.37 10.65
CA ASP A 447 -1.36 -33.58 12.11
C ASP A 447 -0.91 -32.28 12.81
N LEU A 448 0.08 -31.58 12.24
CA LEU A 448 0.52 -30.29 12.76
C LEU A 448 -0.62 -29.25 12.76
N ASP A 449 -1.38 -29.12 11.66
CA ASP A 449 -2.57 -28.24 11.59
C ASP A 449 -3.58 -28.54 12.72
N GLY A 450 -3.81 -29.83 12.99
CA GLY A 450 -4.68 -30.29 14.08
C GLY A 450 -4.24 -29.85 15.48
N ARG A 451 -2.95 -29.56 15.67
CA ARG A 451 -2.37 -29.10 16.95
C ARG A 451 -2.19 -27.59 17.05
N LEU A 452 -2.50 -26.83 15.98
CA LEU A 452 -2.30 -25.38 15.97
C LEU A 452 -3.29 -24.65 16.89
N VAL A 453 -2.78 -23.71 17.69
CA VAL A 453 -3.57 -22.83 18.56
C VAL A 453 -3.25 -21.37 18.24
N ASP A 454 -4.29 -20.58 18.00
CA ASP A 454 -4.21 -19.14 17.74
C ASP A 454 -4.17 -18.37 19.08
N LEU A 455 -3.01 -17.83 19.44
CA LEU A 455 -2.82 -17.10 20.70
C LEU A 455 -3.49 -15.71 20.66
N ALA A 456 -3.50 -15.03 19.51
CA ALA A 456 -4.19 -13.74 19.38
C ALA A 456 -5.70 -13.89 19.59
N ALA A 457 -6.30 -15.03 19.23
CA ALA A 457 -7.70 -15.31 19.55
C ALA A 457 -7.96 -15.36 21.06
N VAL A 458 -7.01 -15.88 21.86
CA VAL A 458 -7.11 -15.89 23.33
C VAL A 458 -7.01 -14.47 23.87
N VAL A 459 -6.00 -13.70 23.46
CA VAL A 459 -5.83 -12.29 23.85
C VAL A 459 -7.08 -11.50 23.51
N ARG A 460 -7.50 -11.52 22.24
CA ARG A 460 -8.67 -10.79 21.75
C ARG A 460 -9.97 -11.12 22.47
N SER A 461 -10.12 -12.36 22.95
CA SER A 461 -11.33 -12.78 23.65
C SER A 461 -11.33 -12.41 25.12
N HIS A 462 -10.16 -12.12 25.72
CA HIS A 462 -10.03 -12.08 27.17
C HIS A 462 -9.23 -10.91 27.74
N VAL A 463 -8.41 -10.20 26.96
CA VAL A 463 -7.50 -9.19 27.46
C VAL A 463 -7.54 -7.96 26.56
N TYR A 464 -7.53 -6.77 27.16
CA TYR A 464 -7.35 -5.51 26.44
C TYR A 464 -6.63 -4.47 27.31
N HIS A 465 -5.57 -3.87 26.78
CA HIS A 465 -4.88 -2.73 27.37
C HIS A 465 -5.17 -1.46 26.54
N PRO A 466 -5.34 -0.26 27.13
CA PRO A 466 -5.53 0.99 26.37
C PRO A 466 -4.54 1.16 25.21
N ASP A 467 -3.25 0.90 25.46
CA ASP A 467 -2.15 1.00 24.49
C ASP A 467 -2.22 0.01 23.32
N PHE A 468 -3.16 -0.94 23.32
CA PHE A 468 -3.38 -1.80 22.13
C PHE A 468 -3.84 -0.99 20.91
N GLY A 469 -4.37 0.23 21.10
CA GLY A 469 -4.69 1.14 19.99
C GLY A 469 -5.71 0.60 18.99
N GLY A 470 -6.58 -0.33 19.41
CA GLY A 470 -7.56 -1.00 18.55
C GLY A 470 -7.03 -2.21 17.79
N SER A 471 -5.76 -2.53 17.95
CA SER A 471 -5.09 -3.64 17.29
C SER A 471 -4.85 -4.81 18.24
N PHE A 472 -4.70 -6.00 17.67
CA PHE A 472 -4.26 -7.20 18.37
C PHE A 472 -3.07 -7.84 17.65
N SER A 473 -2.29 -7.03 16.92
CA SER A 473 -1.00 -7.48 16.39
C SER A 473 -0.05 -7.73 17.56
N ILE A 474 0.93 -8.62 17.37
CA ILE A 474 1.89 -8.91 18.45
C ILE A 474 2.73 -7.67 18.78
N LYS A 475 2.93 -6.79 17.79
CA LYS A 475 3.72 -5.56 17.91
C LYS A 475 3.03 -4.51 18.79
N ASP A 476 1.70 -4.51 18.84
CA ASP A 476 0.92 -3.63 19.69
C ASP A 476 0.66 -4.25 21.07
N VAL A 477 0.42 -5.57 21.12
CA VAL A 477 0.08 -6.28 22.35
C VAL A 477 1.30 -6.52 23.24
N LEU A 478 2.45 -6.88 22.65
CA LEU A 478 3.62 -7.29 23.41
C LEU A 478 4.17 -6.15 24.28
N PRO A 479 4.45 -4.93 23.77
CA PRO A 479 5.01 -3.87 24.60
C PRO A 479 4.07 -3.43 25.73
N ALA A 480 2.75 -3.49 25.48
CA ALA A 480 1.74 -3.12 26.47
C ALA A 480 1.61 -4.14 27.62
N LEU A 481 1.91 -5.43 27.38
CA LEU A 481 1.79 -6.48 28.41
C LEU A 481 3.13 -6.93 29.00
N VAL A 482 4.21 -6.81 28.23
CA VAL A 482 5.59 -7.23 28.54
C VAL A 482 6.53 -6.09 28.12
N PRO A 483 6.57 -4.97 28.87
CA PRO A 483 7.25 -3.74 28.45
C PRO A 483 8.77 -3.90 28.33
N GLU A 484 9.35 -4.96 28.88
CA GLU A 484 10.78 -5.26 28.74
C GLU A 484 11.16 -5.78 27.34
N LEU A 485 10.19 -6.12 26.50
CA LEU A 485 10.41 -6.61 25.13
C LEU A 485 9.89 -5.63 24.08
N SER A 486 10.74 -5.29 23.13
CA SER A 486 10.37 -4.50 21.95
C SER A 486 11.14 -4.95 20.71
N TYR A 487 10.62 -4.57 19.54
CA TYR A 487 11.25 -4.80 18.24
C TYR A 487 12.23 -3.68 17.85
N GLY A 488 12.38 -2.64 18.68
CA GLY A 488 13.10 -1.41 18.32
C GLY A 488 14.62 -1.56 18.18
N GLY A 489 15.20 -2.66 18.67
CA GLY A 489 16.63 -2.95 18.55
C GLY A 489 17.02 -3.81 17.34
N LEU A 490 16.06 -4.21 16.50
CA LEU A 490 16.32 -5.10 15.36
C LEU A 490 16.58 -4.31 14.08
N ALA A 491 17.56 -4.77 13.28
CA ALA A 491 17.85 -4.21 11.96
C ALA A 491 16.66 -4.33 11.00
N ILE A 492 15.88 -5.40 11.13
CA ILE A 492 14.61 -5.61 10.45
C ILE A 492 13.53 -5.67 11.52
N ASN A 493 12.50 -4.82 11.41
CA ASN A 493 11.44 -4.70 12.42
C ASN A 493 10.03 -4.71 11.81
N ASP A 494 9.91 -4.84 10.48
CA ASP A 494 8.63 -4.91 9.76
C ASP A 494 8.55 -6.14 8.84
N GLY A 495 7.37 -6.76 8.76
CA GLY A 495 7.15 -7.98 7.98
C GLY A 495 7.19 -7.75 6.46
N ARG A 496 6.79 -6.56 5.98
CA ARG A 496 6.92 -6.22 4.55
C ARG A 496 8.40 -6.03 4.20
N TRP A 497 9.17 -5.41 5.09
CA TRP A 497 10.62 -5.30 4.93
C TRP A 497 11.28 -6.68 4.96
N ALA A 498 10.96 -7.53 5.93
CA ALA A 498 11.47 -8.91 6.00
C ALA A 498 11.19 -9.68 4.70
N SER A 499 9.96 -9.61 4.19
CA SER A 499 9.57 -10.26 2.92
C SER A 499 10.36 -9.73 1.71
N ALA A 500 10.62 -8.43 1.65
CA ALA A 500 11.40 -7.80 0.58
C ALA A 500 12.88 -8.25 0.61
N GLU A 501 13.49 -8.26 1.79
CA GLU A 501 14.87 -8.74 1.95
C GLU A 501 14.99 -10.24 1.72
N LEU A 502 13.99 -11.05 2.10
CA LEU A 502 13.96 -12.47 1.78
C LEU A 502 13.88 -12.71 0.27
N TYR A 503 13.06 -11.94 -0.45
CA TYR A 503 13.05 -12.00 -1.91
C TYR A 503 14.44 -11.67 -2.48
N ARG A 504 15.07 -10.61 -1.99
CA ARG A 504 16.40 -10.18 -2.44
C ARG A 504 17.45 -11.25 -2.16
N LEU A 505 17.48 -11.79 -0.94
CA LEU A 505 18.39 -12.84 -0.50
C LEU A 505 18.28 -14.10 -1.36
N LEU A 506 17.06 -14.54 -1.68
CA LEU A 506 16.81 -15.83 -2.33
C LEU A 506 16.86 -15.74 -3.85
N LEU A 507 16.30 -14.69 -4.45
CA LEU A 507 16.11 -14.58 -5.89
C LEU A 507 17.05 -13.59 -6.57
N LYS A 508 17.74 -12.73 -5.79
CA LYS A 508 18.73 -11.77 -6.28
C LYS A 508 20.07 -11.89 -5.53
N GLY A 509 20.28 -12.98 -4.78
CA GLY A 509 21.44 -13.15 -3.91
C GLY A 509 22.79 -13.17 -4.64
N ASP A 510 22.81 -13.47 -5.95
CA ASP A 510 24.02 -13.49 -6.76
C ASP A 510 24.66 -12.10 -6.93
N SER A 511 23.92 -11.02 -6.69
CA SER A 511 24.45 -9.65 -6.71
C SER A 511 24.98 -9.16 -5.35
N MET A 512 24.97 -10.00 -4.32
CA MET A 512 25.39 -9.64 -2.96
C MET A 512 26.79 -10.16 -2.67
N THR A 513 27.55 -9.44 -1.85
CA THR A 513 28.81 -9.97 -1.30
C THR A 513 28.52 -11.09 -0.29
N PRO A 514 29.45 -12.04 -0.07
CA PRO A 514 29.30 -13.07 0.95
C PRO A 514 29.02 -12.49 2.35
N GLU A 515 29.65 -11.37 2.69
CA GLU A 515 29.50 -10.68 3.96
C GLU A 515 28.10 -10.04 4.10
N GLU A 516 27.64 -9.31 3.09
CA GLU A 516 26.28 -8.75 3.06
C GLU A 516 25.22 -9.84 3.18
N ARG A 517 25.42 -10.95 2.46
CA ARG A 517 24.52 -12.10 2.50
C ARG A 517 24.48 -12.73 3.88
N ALA A 518 25.63 -12.90 4.53
CA ALA A 518 25.72 -13.47 5.87
C ALA A 518 25.05 -12.57 6.92
N THR A 519 25.31 -11.27 6.88
CA THR A 519 24.71 -10.28 7.79
C THR A 519 23.19 -10.25 7.64
N LEU A 520 22.67 -10.08 6.42
CA LEU A 520 21.23 -10.04 6.19
C LEU A 520 20.54 -11.34 6.67
N ARG A 521 21.18 -12.47 6.42
CA ARG A 521 20.66 -13.77 6.87
C ARG A 521 20.57 -13.86 8.39
N ALA A 522 21.56 -13.34 9.11
CA ALA A 522 21.53 -13.28 10.57
C ALA A 522 20.42 -12.36 11.08
N ASP A 523 20.26 -11.18 10.47
CA ASP A 523 19.22 -10.21 10.85
C ASP A 523 17.81 -10.78 10.65
N LEU A 524 17.56 -11.45 9.52
CA LEU A 524 16.29 -12.13 9.23
C LEU A 524 16.00 -13.24 10.25
N LEU A 525 17.02 -14.03 10.63
CA LEU A 525 16.88 -15.09 11.62
C LEU A 525 16.56 -14.54 13.02
N GLU A 526 17.18 -13.44 13.43
CA GLU A 526 16.91 -12.81 14.72
C GLU A 526 15.53 -12.15 14.76
N TYR A 527 15.10 -11.52 13.67
CA TYR A 527 13.74 -10.96 13.55
C TYR A 527 12.66 -12.03 13.74
N CYS A 528 12.69 -13.10 12.94
CA CYS A 528 11.69 -14.18 13.04
C CYS A 528 11.77 -14.93 14.40
N LYS A 529 12.97 -14.99 15.01
CA LYS A 529 13.14 -15.51 16.37
C LYS A 529 12.40 -14.67 17.40
N MET A 530 12.44 -13.33 17.28
CA MET A 530 11.75 -12.41 18.18
C MET A 530 10.23 -12.69 18.22
N ASP A 531 9.57 -12.93 17.08
CA ASP A 531 8.12 -13.19 17.05
C ASP A 531 7.73 -14.43 17.88
N THR A 532 8.49 -15.51 17.74
CA THR A 532 8.25 -16.71 18.55
C THR A 532 8.62 -16.54 20.03
N TRP A 533 9.66 -15.76 20.34
CA TRP A 533 10.04 -15.46 21.72
C TRP A 533 9.00 -14.57 22.40
N ALA A 534 8.46 -13.59 21.67
CA ALA A 534 7.36 -12.76 22.09
C ALA A 534 6.14 -13.59 22.49
N MET A 535 5.80 -14.64 21.72
CA MET A 535 4.72 -15.54 22.11
C MET A 535 4.99 -16.33 23.39
N VAL A 536 6.24 -16.77 23.63
CA VAL A 536 6.62 -17.42 24.89
C VAL A 536 6.36 -16.49 26.07
N LYS A 537 6.89 -15.27 26.01
CA LYS A 537 6.74 -14.27 27.08
C LYS A 537 5.33 -13.78 27.26
N LEU A 538 4.60 -13.63 26.17
CA LEU A 538 3.19 -13.28 26.25
C LEU A 538 2.37 -14.39 26.90
N LEU A 539 2.62 -15.67 26.60
CA LEU A 539 1.91 -16.76 27.26
C LEU A 539 2.22 -16.82 28.77
N GLU A 540 3.48 -16.63 29.17
CA GLU A 540 3.87 -16.49 30.58
C GLU A 540 3.07 -15.38 31.25
N ARG A 541 3.03 -14.19 30.65
CA ARG A 541 2.29 -13.05 31.16
C ARG A 541 0.79 -13.29 31.26
N LEU A 542 0.18 -13.92 30.25
CA LEU A 542 -1.25 -14.25 30.27
C LEU A 542 -1.59 -15.25 31.41
N ARG A 543 -0.69 -16.20 31.70
CA ARG A 543 -0.87 -17.13 32.83
C ARG A 543 -0.80 -16.43 34.18
N GLU A 544 0.10 -15.45 34.35
CA GLU A 544 0.16 -14.62 35.56
C GLU A 544 -1.13 -13.81 35.76
N LEU A 545 -1.63 -13.17 34.70
CA LEU A 545 -2.88 -12.41 34.73
C LEU A 545 -4.08 -13.29 35.10
N ALA A 546 -4.12 -14.53 34.58
CA ALA A 546 -5.14 -15.50 34.94
C ALA A 546 -5.06 -15.93 36.42
N GLY A 547 -3.86 -16.11 36.96
CA GLY A 547 -3.64 -16.46 38.38
C GLY A 547 -4.04 -15.34 39.34
N ASN A 548 -3.74 -14.09 39.01
CA ASN A 548 -4.07 -12.93 39.84
C ASN A 548 -5.55 -12.52 39.75
N GLY A 549 -6.22 -12.81 38.64
CA GLY A 549 -7.65 -12.53 38.43
C GLY A 549 -8.60 -13.39 39.26
N GLY A 550 -8.12 -14.47 39.90
CA GLY A 550 -8.90 -15.31 40.82
C GLY A 550 -8.93 -14.81 42.27
N ALA A 551 -8.07 -13.86 42.65
CA ALA A 551 -7.88 -13.42 44.04
C ALA A 551 -8.56 -12.09 44.40
N ARG A 552 -9.30 -11.47 43.47
CA ARG A 552 -10.13 -10.28 43.73
C ARG A 552 -11.58 -10.57 43.33
N GLY A 553 -12.25 -11.36 44.16
CA GLY A 553 -13.69 -11.60 44.16
C GLY A 553 -14.24 -11.34 45.54
#